data_AF-A0A959T5M5-F1
#
_entry.id   AF-A0A959T5M5-F1
#
_cell.length_a   1.000
_cell.length_b   1.000
_cell.length_c   1.000
_cell.angle_alpha   90.00
_cell.angle_beta   90.00
_cell.angle_gamma   90.00
#
_symmetry.space_group_name_H-M   'P 1'
#
loop_
_entity.id
_entity.type
_entity.pdbx_description
1 polymer ?
#
loop_
_entity_poly.entity_id
_entity_poly.type
_entity_poly.pdbx_seq_one_letter_code
_entity_poly.pdbx_strand_id
1 'polypeptide(L)'
;GAYFLDLNNDDKRDLVVSPNGTSLCQNFESLWFYLNEGTDDAPVFAHQQKDLFQADMIEVGEGAYPVPFDHNGDGLMDLIIADHGYYQAGGNYPSKFLLLENTGTVNSPAFTVVTDDYHDLSTSGIGQSMYPAFGDIDGDGDQDMYIGDQQGRLHHFENISTTPVAEFQLAQPNVTDANSVVIDVGQFATPQFFDVDGDGLLDLLVGERNGNVNYYRNQGT
;
A
#
# COMPACT_ATOMS: atom_id res chain seq x y z
N GLY A 1 -10.37 -23.15 -2.95
CA GLY A 1 -11.23 -24.03 -3.79
C GLY A 1 -10.38 -24.70 -4.85
N ALA A 2 -10.74 -25.89 -5.35
CA ALA A 2 -9.92 -26.63 -6.32
C ALA A 2 -10.72 -27.01 -7.57
N TYR A 3 -10.07 -26.92 -8.73
CA TYR A 3 -10.67 -27.21 -10.04
C TYR A 3 -9.72 -28.05 -10.90
N PHE A 4 -10.30 -28.88 -11.76
CA PHE A 4 -9.60 -29.71 -12.73
C PHE A 4 -9.92 -29.22 -14.15
N LEU A 5 -8.93 -28.71 -14.87
CA LEU A 5 -9.09 -28.16 -16.21
C LEU A 5 -7.82 -28.37 -17.03
N ASP A 6 -7.97 -28.63 -18.32
CA ASP A 6 -6.85 -28.70 -19.27
C ASP A 6 -6.41 -27.27 -19.60
N LEU A 7 -5.33 -26.79 -18.97
CA LEU A 7 -4.87 -25.40 -19.10
C LEU A 7 -3.94 -25.18 -20.28
N ASN A 8 -3.19 -26.21 -20.65
CA ASN A 8 -2.18 -26.16 -21.71
C ASN A 8 -2.67 -26.79 -23.04
N ASN A 9 -3.90 -27.31 -23.07
CA ASN A 9 -4.53 -28.03 -24.18
C ASN A 9 -3.75 -29.29 -24.59
N ASP A 10 -3.33 -30.10 -23.62
CA ASP A 10 -2.63 -31.37 -23.86
C ASP A 10 -3.52 -32.63 -23.68
N ASP A 11 -4.84 -32.42 -23.59
CA ASP A 11 -5.86 -33.42 -23.31
C ASP A 11 -5.75 -34.09 -21.92
N LYS A 12 -4.99 -33.49 -20.98
CA LYS A 12 -4.93 -33.89 -19.58
C LYS A 12 -5.38 -32.73 -18.70
N ARG A 13 -6.29 -32.99 -17.76
CA ARG A 13 -6.69 -31.95 -16.81
C ARG A 13 -5.59 -31.73 -15.78
N ASP A 14 -5.23 -30.46 -15.64
CA ASP A 14 -4.37 -29.91 -14.60
C ASP A 14 -5.17 -29.56 -13.35
N LEU A 15 -4.47 -29.32 -12.26
CA LEU A 15 -5.06 -28.90 -11.00
C LEU A 15 -4.77 -27.43 -10.73
N VAL A 16 -5.85 -26.66 -10.51
CA VAL A 16 -5.78 -25.27 -10.04
C VAL A 16 -6.38 -25.19 -8.65
N VAL A 17 -5.65 -24.60 -7.71
CA VAL A 17 -6.05 -24.47 -6.31
C VAL A 17 -5.98 -23.01 -5.90
N SER A 18 -7.07 -22.48 -5.37
CA SER A 18 -7.05 -21.21 -4.66
C SER A 18 -6.95 -21.46 -3.15
N PRO A 19 -5.99 -20.82 -2.44
CA PRO A 19 -5.92 -20.89 -0.99
C PRO A 19 -7.25 -20.48 -0.35
N ASN A 20 -7.64 -21.17 0.71
CA ASN A 20 -8.81 -20.81 1.48
C ASN A 20 -8.61 -21.12 2.95
N GLY A 21 -9.04 -20.21 3.82
CA GLY A 21 -9.00 -20.35 5.26
C GLY A 21 -10.23 -19.74 5.91
N THR A 22 -10.48 -20.08 7.17
CA THR A 22 -11.53 -19.45 8.00
C THR A 22 -11.04 -18.18 8.71
N SER A 23 -9.78 -17.82 8.50
CA SER A 23 -9.06 -16.67 9.06
C SER A 23 -8.17 -16.04 7.97
N LEU A 24 -7.21 -15.18 8.36
CA LEU A 24 -6.17 -14.65 7.47
C LEU A 24 -5.60 -15.76 6.57
N CYS A 25 -5.59 -15.50 5.27
CA CYS A 25 -5.11 -16.43 4.23
C CYS A 25 -4.37 -15.65 3.14
N GLN A 26 -3.69 -16.36 2.26
CA GLN A 26 -2.87 -15.78 1.19
C GLN A 26 -3.66 -14.79 0.35
N ASN A 27 -3.11 -13.58 0.17
CA ASN A 27 -3.72 -12.49 -0.57
C ASN A 27 -2.87 -11.99 -1.76
N PHE A 28 -1.71 -12.59 -2.04
CA PHE A 28 -0.83 -12.25 -3.18
C PHE A 28 -0.29 -13.48 -3.93
N GLU A 29 -0.88 -14.65 -3.70
CA GLU A 29 -0.55 -15.94 -4.32
C GLU A 29 -1.83 -16.77 -4.40
N SER A 30 -2.82 -16.24 -5.13
CA SER A 30 -4.23 -16.62 -4.98
C SER A 30 -4.64 -17.80 -5.86
N LEU A 31 -3.79 -18.22 -6.81
CA LEU A 31 -4.07 -19.27 -7.79
C LEU A 31 -2.85 -20.17 -8.04
N TRP A 32 -2.84 -21.33 -7.41
CA TRP A 32 -1.77 -22.31 -7.51
C TRP A 32 -2.01 -23.28 -8.64
N PHE A 33 -1.04 -23.39 -9.53
CA PHE A 33 -1.08 -24.24 -10.71
C PHE A 33 -0.19 -25.48 -10.52
N TYR A 34 -0.78 -26.64 -10.75
CA TYR A 34 -0.08 -27.91 -10.78
C TYR A 34 -0.34 -28.59 -12.12
N LEU A 35 0.73 -28.81 -12.89
CA LEU A 35 0.71 -29.50 -14.17
C LEU A 35 0.51 -31.00 -13.97
N ASN A 36 -0.34 -31.62 -14.79
CA ASN A 36 -0.52 -33.07 -14.80
C ASN A 36 0.52 -33.76 -15.70
N GLU A 37 1.55 -34.33 -15.08
CA GLU A 37 2.59 -35.11 -15.78
C GLU A 37 2.17 -36.57 -16.07
N GLY A 38 1.04 -37.01 -15.49
CA GLY A 38 0.49 -38.35 -15.64
C GLY A 38 -0.44 -38.49 -16.84
N THR A 39 -1.55 -39.20 -16.62
CA THR A 39 -2.70 -39.25 -17.55
C THR A 39 -3.90 -38.55 -16.92
N ASP A 40 -4.95 -38.28 -17.70
CA ASP A 40 -6.18 -37.70 -17.16
C ASP A 40 -6.87 -38.63 -16.13
N ASP A 41 -6.83 -39.95 -16.35
CA ASP A 41 -7.40 -40.96 -15.45
C ASP A 41 -6.50 -41.30 -14.23
N ALA A 42 -5.20 -40.99 -14.32
CA ALA A 42 -4.21 -41.25 -13.28
C ALA A 42 -3.25 -40.05 -13.16
N PRO A 43 -3.73 -38.92 -12.61
CA PRO A 43 -2.97 -37.68 -12.62
C PRO A 43 -1.76 -37.73 -11.68
N VAL A 44 -0.69 -37.07 -12.09
CA VAL A 44 0.51 -36.82 -11.29
C VAL A 44 0.79 -35.33 -11.31
N PHE A 45 0.43 -34.64 -10.23
CA PHE A 45 0.47 -33.18 -10.16
C PHE A 45 1.84 -32.66 -9.71
N ALA A 46 2.50 -31.94 -10.61
CA ALA A 46 3.75 -31.23 -10.34
C ALA A 46 3.46 -29.73 -10.17
N HIS A 47 3.77 -29.18 -8.99
CA HIS A 47 3.61 -27.75 -8.72
C HIS A 47 4.44 -26.92 -9.70
N GLN A 48 3.81 -25.91 -10.32
CA GLN A 48 4.46 -24.99 -11.24
C GLN A 48 4.63 -23.61 -10.61
N GLN A 49 3.53 -22.99 -10.16
CA GLN A 49 3.52 -21.61 -9.63
C GLN A 49 2.29 -21.35 -8.75
N LYS A 50 2.27 -20.21 -8.04
CA LYS A 50 1.23 -19.86 -7.05
C LYS A 50 0.40 -18.62 -7.37
N ASP A 51 0.75 -17.97 -8.44
CA ASP A 51 0.31 -16.67 -8.91
C ASP A 51 -0.15 -16.80 -10.37
N LEU A 52 -0.81 -17.91 -10.71
CA LEU A 52 -1.33 -18.13 -12.06
C LEU A 52 -2.25 -16.97 -12.45
N PHE A 53 -1.88 -16.27 -13.54
CA PHE A 53 -2.47 -15.02 -14.04
C PHE A 53 -2.17 -13.76 -13.22
N GLN A 54 -1.54 -13.86 -12.05
CA GLN A 54 -1.08 -12.72 -11.24
C GLN A 54 0.39 -12.38 -11.50
N ALA A 55 1.20 -13.32 -12.01
CA ALA A 55 2.63 -13.14 -12.26
C ALA A 55 2.98 -11.93 -13.16
N ASP A 56 2.07 -11.55 -14.06
CA ASP A 56 2.22 -10.40 -14.97
C ASP A 56 1.44 -9.15 -14.50
N MET A 57 0.88 -9.18 -13.29
CA MET A 57 0.14 -8.07 -12.67
C MET A 57 1.00 -7.29 -11.68
N ILE A 58 0.57 -6.07 -11.36
CA ILE A 58 1.07 -5.35 -10.18
C ILE A 58 0.32 -5.91 -8.98
N GLU A 59 0.94 -6.86 -8.28
CA GLU A 59 0.39 -7.48 -7.09
C GLU A 59 0.83 -6.70 -5.85
N VAL A 60 -0.14 -6.24 -5.07
CA VAL A 60 0.08 -5.44 -3.86
C VAL A 60 -0.65 -5.98 -2.63
N GLY A 61 -1.09 -7.23 -2.68
CA GLY A 61 -1.89 -7.84 -1.63
C GLY A 61 -3.34 -7.34 -1.64
N GLU A 62 -3.84 -6.93 -0.48
CA GLU A 62 -5.22 -6.50 -0.32
C GLU A 62 -5.32 -4.97 -0.22
N GLY A 63 -6.38 -4.37 -0.77
CA GLY A 63 -6.74 -2.98 -0.47
C GLY A 63 -5.75 -1.94 -1.01
N ALA A 64 -5.27 -2.13 -2.24
CA ALA A 64 -4.39 -1.19 -2.94
C ALA A 64 -4.88 0.27 -2.84
N TYR A 65 -3.98 1.17 -2.43
CA TYR A 65 -4.20 2.60 -2.29
C TYR A 65 -3.09 3.38 -3.01
N PRO A 66 -3.24 3.63 -4.33
CA PRO A 66 -2.26 4.36 -5.11
C PRO A 66 -2.31 5.86 -4.81
N VAL A 67 -1.16 6.46 -4.52
CA VAL A 67 -0.97 7.89 -4.24
C VAL A 67 0.18 8.43 -5.10
N PRO A 68 -0.05 9.48 -5.89
CA PRO A 68 1.03 10.15 -6.61
C PRO A 68 1.95 10.91 -5.64
N PHE A 69 3.26 10.74 -5.78
CA PHE A 69 4.29 11.48 -5.03
C PHE A 69 5.54 11.63 -5.89
N ASP A 70 6.17 12.81 -5.97
CA ASP A 70 7.44 13.01 -6.68
C ASP A 70 8.57 12.67 -5.70
N HIS A 71 8.96 11.40 -5.65
CA HIS A 71 9.89 10.91 -4.64
C HIS A 71 11.29 11.45 -4.86
N ASN A 72 11.71 11.61 -6.11
CA ASN A 72 13.09 11.91 -6.47
C ASN A 72 13.30 13.38 -6.87
N GLY A 73 12.25 14.20 -6.82
CA GLY A 73 12.28 15.64 -7.09
C GLY A 73 12.63 15.98 -8.53
N ASP A 74 12.42 15.06 -9.48
CA ASP A 74 12.73 15.28 -10.90
C ASP A 74 11.61 15.99 -11.68
N GLY A 75 10.47 16.26 -11.01
CA GLY A 75 9.29 16.90 -11.56
C GLY A 75 8.35 15.94 -12.30
N LEU A 76 8.64 14.64 -12.29
CA LEU A 76 7.75 13.58 -12.73
C LEU A 76 7.09 12.96 -11.50
N MET A 77 5.76 12.87 -11.55
CA MET A 77 5.03 12.24 -10.46
C MET A 77 5.24 10.72 -10.52
N ASP A 78 5.75 10.14 -9.44
CA ASP A 78 5.85 8.70 -9.21
C ASP A 78 4.55 8.17 -8.60
N LEU A 79 4.50 6.85 -8.40
CA LEU A 79 3.36 6.22 -7.75
C LEU A 79 3.82 5.39 -6.54
N ILE A 80 3.37 5.80 -5.37
CA ILE A 80 3.37 4.96 -4.18
C ILE A 80 2.06 4.17 -4.16
N ILE A 81 2.12 2.85 -4.05
CA ILE A 81 0.94 2.00 -3.85
C ILE A 81 1.02 1.41 -2.46
N ALA A 82 0.23 1.99 -1.56
CA ALA A 82 -0.02 1.46 -0.24
C ALA A 82 -1.05 0.32 -0.28
N ASP A 83 -1.23 -0.37 0.84
CA ASP A 83 -2.12 -1.52 0.91
C ASP A 83 -2.79 -1.67 2.29
N HIS A 84 -3.72 -2.61 2.38
CA HIS A 84 -4.27 -3.10 3.63
C HIS A 84 -3.29 -4.02 4.36
N GLY A 85 -2.57 -4.88 3.65
CA GLY A 85 -1.58 -5.77 4.25
C GLY A 85 -1.17 -6.91 3.34
N TYR A 86 -0.07 -7.57 3.68
CA TYR A 86 0.41 -8.80 3.05
C TYR A 86 0.39 -9.97 4.02
N TYR A 87 -0.20 -11.09 3.60
CA TYR A 87 -0.21 -12.32 4.39
C TYR A 87 1.20 -12.85 4.66
N GLN A 88 1.53 -12.99 5.94
CA GLN A 88 2.72 -13.69 6.38
C GLN A 88 2.37 -14.92 7.21
N ALA A 89 3.08 -16.02 6.96
CA ALA A 89 2.95 -17.22 7.76
C ALA A 89 3.24 -16.90 9.23
N GLY A 90 2.35 -17.31 10.13
CA GLY A 90 2.40 -16.94 11.55
C GLY A 90 1.35 -15.93 11.98
N GLY A 91 0.51 -15.45 11.05
CA GLY A 91 -0.63 -14.57 11.36
C GLY A 91 -0.28 -13.08 11.38
N ASN A 92 0.90 -12.71 10.89
CA ASN A 92 1.25 -11.33 10.64
C ASN A 92 0.66 -10.87 9.31
N TYR A 93 0.31 -9.59 9.23
CA TYR A 93 -0.34 -9.00 8.07
C TYR A 93 0.12 -7.55 7.85
N PRO A 94 1.43 -7.26 7.85
CA PRO A 94 1.91 -5.89 7.76
C PRO A 94 1.53 -5.28 6.41
N SER A 95 1.21 -4.00 6.44
CA SER A 95 1.13 -3.19 5.23
C SER A 95 2.52 -2.79 4.77
N LYS A 96 2.72 -2.62 3.46
CA LYS A 96 3.96 -2.11 2.88
C LYS A 96 3.64 -1.28 1.64
N PHE A 97 4.58 -0.45 1.23
CA PHE A 97 4.35 0.47 0.12
C PHE A 97 5.23 0.07 -1.06
N LEU A 98 4.62 -0.17 -2.22
CA LEU A 98 5.33 -0.33 -3.49
C LEU A 98 5.64 1.06 -4.05
N LEU A 99 6.88 1.30 -4.48
CA LEU A 99 7.28 2.48 -5.23
C LEU A 99 7.49 2.14 -6.71
N LEU A 100 6.77 2.85 -7.56
CA LEU A 100 6.92 2.85 -9.00
C LEU A 100 7.43 4.23 -9.47
N GLU A 101 8.67 4.29 -9.94
CA GLU A 101 9.27 5.52 -10.46
C GLU A 101 8.87 5.75 -11.91
N ASN A 102 8.49 6.98 -12.24
CA ASN A 102 8.13 7.40 -13.58
C ASN A 102 9.37 7.74 -14.41
N THR A 103 9.86 6.75 -15.14
CA THR A 103 11.00 6.89 -16.07
C THR A 103 10.60 7.39 -17.47
N GLY A 104 9.33 7.78 -17.65
CA GLY A 104 8.77 8.25 -18.91
C GLY A 104 8.83 9.77 -19.04
N THR A 105 7.68 10.37 -19.29
CA THR A 105 7.50 11.83 -19.36
C THR A 105 6.16 12.21 -18.75
N VAL A 106 5.98 13.50 -18.44
CA VAL A 106 4.70 14.03 -17.92
C VAL A 106 3.48 13.63 -18.78
N ASN A 107 3.62 13.62 -20.11
CA ASN A 107 2.50 13.33 -21.03
C ASN A 107 2.43 11.87 -21.48
N SER A 108 3.43 11.06 -21.13
CA SER A 108 3.51 9.64 -21.47
C SER A 108 4.29 8.94 -20.36
N PRO A 109 3.67 8.76 -19.19
CA PRO A 109 4.34 8.15 -18.04
C PRO A 109 4.68 6.69 -18.34
N ALA A 110 5.81 6.24 -17.81
CA ALA A 110 6.27 4.86 -17.89
C ALA A 110 6.91 4.51 -16.55
N PHE A 111 6.48 3.39 -15.95
CA PHE A 111 6.81 3.09 -14.57
C PHE A 111 7.77 1.91 -14.44
N THR A 112 8.72 2.02 -13.53
CA THR A 112 9.60 0.93 -13.12
C THR A 112 9.51 0.71 -11.61
N VAL A 113 9.46 -0.54 -11.18
CA VAL A 113 9.50 -0.88 -9.75
C VAL A 113 10.86 -0.52 -9.18
N VAL A 114 10.89 0.29 -8.12
CA VAL A 114 12.11 0.63 -7.38
C VAL A 114 12.25 -0.26 -6.15
N THR A 115 11.18 -0.38 -5.36
CA THR A 115 11.11 -1.21 -4.15
C THR A 115 9.67 -1.61 -3.89
N ASP A 116 9.46 -2.77 -3.27
CA ASP A 116 8.16 -3.26 -2.81
C ASP A 116 7.91 -3.05 -1.31
N ASP A 117 8.85 -2.40 -0.61
CA ASP A 117 8.74 -1.99 0.79
C ASP A 117 9.44 -0.64 1.00
N TYR A 118 8.75 0.44 0.62
CA TYR A 118 9.27 1.79 0.70
C TYR A 118 9.59 2.17 2.16
N HIS A 119 10.85 2.57 2.42
CA HIS A 119 11.38 2.91 3.75
C HIS A 119 11.14 1.84 4.84
N ASP A 120 11.18 0.55 4.46
CA ASP A 120 11.00 -0.58 5.37
C ASP A 120 9.70 -0.48 6.21
N LEU A 121 8.66 0.16 5.66
CA LEU A 121 7.41 0.46 6.35
C LEU A 121 6.69 -0.79 6.84
N SER A 122 6.92 -1.95 6.22
CA SER A 122 6.44 -3.25 6.71
C SER A 122 6.91 -3.59 8.13
N THR A 123 7.99 -2.97 8.58
CA THR A 123 8.59 -3.15 9.91
C THR A 123 8.46 -1.91 10.81
N SER A 124 7.76 -0.87 10.37
CA SER A 124 7.54 0.39 11.11
C SER A 124 6.86 0.22 12.47
N GLY A 125 6.11 -0.88 12.66
CA GLY A 125 5.29 -1.12 13.84
C GLY A 125 3.89 -0.51 13.79
N ILE A 126 3.54 0.19 12.70
CA ILE A 126 2.17 0.70 12.47
C ILE A 126 1.20 -0.47 12.22
N GLY A 127 1.67 -1.49 11.50
CA GLY A 127 0.91 -2.71 11.25
C GLY A 127 0.22 -2.68 9.89
N GLN A 128 -1.11 -2.85 9.89
CA GLN A 128 -1.90 -3.06 8.68
C GLN A 128 -2.82 -1.86 8.41
N SER A 129 -3.26 -1.69 7.16
CA SER A 129 -4.05 -0.56 6.66
C SER A 129 -3.34 0.78 6.83
N MET A 130 -2.21 0.93 6.15
CA MET A 130 -1.50 2.21 6.12
C MET A 130 -1.98 3.04 4.94
N TYR A 131 -2.47 4.24 5.19
CA TYR A 131 -2.94 5.16 4.15
C TYR A 131 -2.13 6.46 4.17
N PRO A 132 -1.24 6.67 3.19
CA PRO A 132 -0.39 7.85 3.17
C PRO A 132 -1.09 9.09 2.60
N ALA A 133 -0.66 10.25 3.08
CA ALA A 133 -0.87 11.56 2.48
C ALA A 133 0.43 12.35 2.56
N PHE A 134 0.73 13.10 1.51
CA PHE A 134 1.94 13.92 1.41
C PHE A 134 1.60 15.40 1.41
N GLY A 135 2.45 16.22 2.02
CA GLY A 135 2.29 17.67 2.06
C GLY A 135 3.45 18.35 2.80
N ASP A 136 3.70 19.62 2.50
CA ASP A 136 4.65 20.47 3.23
C ASP A 136 3.98 20.97 4.51
N ILE A 137 4.26 20.33 5.65
CA ILE A 137 3.48 20.51 6.88
C ILE A 137 4.22 21.41 7.88
N ASP A 138 5.55 21.37 7.87
CA ASP A 138 6.39 22.23 8.69
C ASP A 138 6.86 23.52 7.97
N GLY A 139 6.58 23.64 6.67
CA GLY A 139 6.79 24.84 5.87
C GLY A 139 8.23 25.01 5.38
N ASP A 140 9.02 23.93 5.36
CA ASP A 140 10.42 23.98 4.93
C ASP A 140 10.62 23.84 3.41
N GLY A 141 9.53 23.53 2.69
CA GLY A 141 9.47 23.47 1.23
C GLY A 141 9.62 22.07 0.64
N ASP A 142 9.76 21.04 1.46
CA ASP A 142 9.65 19.65 1.03
C ASP A 142 8.31 19.02 1.47
N GLN A 143 8.03 17.79 1.03
CA GLN A 143 6.79 17.10 1.38
C GLN A 143 7.04 16.03 2.43
N ASP A 144 6.42 16.20 3.59
CA ASP A 144 6.30 15.20 4.65
C ASP A 144 5.28 14.12 4.30
N MET A 145 5.27 13.03 5.08
CA MET A 145 4.33 11.92 4.94
C MET A 145 3.55 11.69 6.24
N TYR A 146 2.22 11.73 6.14
CA TYR A 146 1.33 11.26 7.19
C TYR A 146 0.73 9.92 6.79
N ILE A 147 0.78 8.94 7.68
CA ILE A 147 0.15 7.64 7.50
C ILE A 147 -1.02 7.52 8.49
N GLY A 148 -2.22 7.29 7.98
CA GLY A 148 -3.33 6.84 8.81
C GLY A 148 -3.35 5.33 8.98
N ASP A 149 -3.77 4.86 10.15
CA ASP A 149 -3.81 3.44 10.51
C ASP A 149 -5.23 2.88 10.68
N GLN A 150 -5.31 1.55 10.77
CA GLN A 150 -6.57 0.85 11.02
C GLN A 150 -7.25 1.25 12.34
N GLN A 151 -6.51 1.66 13.37
CA GLN A 151 -7.06 2.03 14.66
C GLN A 151 -7.62 3.45 14.68
N GLY A 152 -7.40 4.24 13.63
CA GLY A 152 -7.90 5.60 13.51
C GLY A 152 -6.86 6.66 13.84
N ARG A 153 -5.60 6.27 14.04
CA ARG A 153 -4.52 7.16 14.43
C ARG A 153 -3.72 7.58 13.19
N LEU A 154 -2.96 8.66 13.36
CA LEU A 154 -2.07 9.21 12.35
C LEU A 154 -0.63 9.16 12.85
N HIS A 155 0.29 8.89 11.92
CA HIS A 155 1.74 8.78 12.14
C HIS A 155 2.43 9.77 11.21
N HIS A 156 3.22 10.70 11.77
CA HIS A 156 3.96 11.70 10.99
C HIS A 156 5.40 11.23 10.78
N PHE A 157 5.81 11.18 9.52
CA PHE A 157 7.17 11.04 9.07
C PHE A 157 7.63 12.35 8.42
N GLU A 158 8.65 12.95 9.02
CA GLU A 158 9.32 14.14 8.51
C GLU A 158 10.24 13.73 7.36
N ASN A 159 10.22 14.48 6.26
CA ASN A 159 11.22 14.32 5.22
C ASN A 159 12.49 15.05 5.65
N ILE A 160 13.55 14.29 5.89
CA ILE A 160 14.84 14.81 6.36
C ILE A 160 15.86 14.86 5.23
N SER A 161 15.40 14.76 3.98
CA SER A 161 16.26 14.64 2.82
C SER A 161 17.16 15.87 2.65
N THR A 162 18.43 15.63 2.31
CA THR A 162 19.36 16.70 1.86
C THR A 162 19.62 16.64 0.36
N THR A 163 18.87 15.77 -0.32
CA THR A 163 18.93 15.52 -1.76
C THR A 163 17.51 15.50 -2.31
N PRO A 164 17.32 15.56 -3.64
CA PRO A 164 15.98 15.46 -4.22
C PRO A 164 15.21 14.17 -3.90
N VAL A 165 15.91 13.10 -3.50
CA VAL A 165 15.32 11.82 -3.11
C VAL A 165 14.82 11.91 -1.65
N ALA A 166 13.51 11.77 -1.46
CA ALA A 166 12.85 11.87 -0.16
C ALA A 166 13.32 10.78 0.82
N GLU A 167 13.65 11.20 2.04
CA GLU A 167 14.13 10.35 3.13
C GLU A 167 13.26 10.60 4.36
N PHE A 168 12.45 9.61 4.75
CA PHE A 168 11.45 9.80 5.80
C PHE A 168 11.94 9.27 7.14
N GLN A 169 11.83 10.10 8.18
CA GLN A 169 12.06 9.71 9.57
C GLN A 169 10.78 9.86 10.40
N LEU A 170 10.43 8.84 11.19
CA LEU A 170 9.28 8.92 12.10
C LEU A 170 9.48 10.04 13.13
N ALA A 171 8.74 11.12 12.98
CA ALA A 171 8.78 12.28 13.87
C ALA A 171 7.73 12.17 14.98
N GLN A 172 6.51 11.74 14.65
CA GLN A 172 5.44 11.53 15.65
C GLN A 172 4.71 10.19 15.42
N PRO A 173 4.84 9.21 16.32
CA PRO A 173 4.13 7.93 16.23
C PRO A 173 2.63 8.02 16.55
N ASN A 174 2.17 9.14 17.09
CA ASN A 174 0.75 9.43 17.25
C ASN A 174 0.61 10.95 17.15
N VAL A 175 0.07 11.44 16.04
CA VAL A 175 -0.17 12.88 15.86
C VAL A 175 -1.18 13.36 16.88
N THR A 176 -0.93 14.53 17.46
CA THR A 176 -1.84 15.16 18.42
C THR A 176 -2.45 16.44 17.86
N ASP A 177 -3.67 16.76 18.30
CA ASP A 177 -4.30 18.05 18.05
C ASP A 177 -3.63 19.19 18.85
N ALA A 178 -4.15 20.42 18.68
CA ALA A 178 -3.67 21.61 19.38
C ALA A 178 -3.76 21.55 20.92
N ASN A 179 -4.54 20.62 21.47
CA ASN A 179 -4.65 20.38 22.91
C ASN A 179 -3.74 19.25 23.40
N SER A 180 -2.82 18.76 22.54
CA SER A 180 -1.96 17.61 22.81
C SER A 180 -2.73 16.30 23.02
N VAL A 181 -3.92 16.19 22.44
CA VAL A 181 -4.72 14.96 22.44
C VAL A 181 -4.44 14.18 21.17
N VAL A 182 -4.14 12.89 21.29
CA VAL A 182 -3.95 12.02 20.12
C VAL A 182 -5.18 12.06 19.23
N ILE A 183 -4.97 12.31 17.95
CA ILE A 183 -6.02 12.22 16.94
C ILE A 183 -6.38 10.75 16.76
N ASP A 184 -7.64 10.44 17.05
CA ASP A 184 -8.28 9.14 16.77
C ASP A 184 -9.64 9.43 16.13
N VAL A 185 -9.76 9.11 14.84
CA VAL A 185 -10.96 9.36 14.05
C VAL A 185 -11.90 8.14 13.98
N GLY A 186 -11.54 7.03 14.64
CA GLY A 186 -12.16 5.74 14.41
C GLY A 186 -11.53 4.98 13.25
N GLN A 187 -11.95 3.73 13.04
CA GLN A 187 -11.19 2.77 12.24
C GLN A 187 -10.88 3.25 10.81
N PHE A 188 -9.69 2.88 10.32
CA PHE A 188 -9.20 3.16 8.96
C PHE A 188 -9.07 4.66 8.68
N ALA A 189 -8.22 5.35 9.46
CA ALA A 189 -7.90 6.75 9.21
C ALA A 189 -7.30 6.91 7.81
N THR A 190 -7.93 7.72 6.96
CA THR A 190 -7.49 8.00 5.59
C THR A 190 -7.22 9.50 5.46
N PRO A 191 -5.99 9.98 5.72
CA PRO A 191 -5.68 11.41 5.70
C PRO A 191 -5.61 11.97 4.28
N GLN A 192 -5.82 13.28 4.15
CA GLN A 192 -5.54 14.08 2.97
C GLN A 192 -5.28 15.53 3.39
N PHE A 193 -4.27 16.16 2.79
CA PHE A 193 -3.96 17.57 2.99
C PHE A 193 -4.62 18.44 1.92
N PHE A 194 -5.21 19.55 2.34
CA PHE A 194 -5.80 20.55 1.45
C PHE A 194 -6.00 21.87 2.19
N ASP A 195 -5.80 23.00 1.53
CA ASP A 195 -6.18 24.32 2.07
C ASP A 195 -7.71 24.49 1.97
N VAL A 196 -8.44 24.12 3.02
CA VAL A 196 -9.91 24.06 3.00
C VAL A 196 -10.53 25.44 3.15
N ASP A 197 -9.90 26.33 3.92
CA ASP A 197 -10.44 27.65 4.24
C ASP A 197 -9.83 28.81 3.43
N GLY A 198 -8.81 28.53 2.63
CA GLY A 198 -8.18 29.46 1.70
C GLY A 198 -7.16 30.39 2.36
N ASP A 199 -6.60 30.01 3.51
CA ASP A 199 -5.59 30.81 4.21
C ASP A 199 -4.15 30.54 3.76
N GLY A 200 -3.97 29.58 2.84
CA GLY A 200 -2.68 29.23 2.25
C GLY A 200 -1.89 28.19 3.04
N LEU A 201 -2.43 27.69 4.16
CA LEU A 201 -1.87 26.59 4.92
C LEU A 201 -2.60 25.29 4.59
N LEU A 202 -1.88 24.16 4.58
CA LEU A 202 -2.51 22.87 4.42
C LEU A 202 -3.28 22.49 5.70
N ASP A 203 -4.58 22.27 5.57
CA ASP A 203 -5.41 21.62 6.60
C ASP A 203 -5.40 20.10 6.42
N LEU A 204 -5.78 19.40 7.49
CA LEU A 204 -5.89 17.95 7.50
C LEU A 204 -7.36 17.51 7.48
N LEU A 205 -7.72 16.76 6.44
CA LEU A 205 -8.99 16.02 6.33
C LEU A 205 -8.72 14.53 6.55
N VAL A 206 -9.56 13.86 7.34
CA VAL A 206 -9.38 12.43 7.64
C VAL A 206 -10.70 11.68 7.48
N GLY A 207 -10.76 10.81 6.47
CA GLY A 207 -11.84 9.84 6.31
C GLY A 207 -11.76 8.72 7.35
N GLU A 208 -12.90 8.12 7.68
CA GLU A 208 -12.99 6.94 8.53
C GLU A 208 -14.09 5.98 8.08
N ARG A 209 -14.01 4.72 8.54
CA ARG A 209 -14.85 3.60 8.08
C ARG A 209 -16.35 3.84 8.15
N ASN A 210 -16.85 4.58 9.14
CA ASN A 210 -18.28 4.84 9.28
C ASN A 210 -18.79 5.97 8.36
N GLY A 211 -17.92 6.53 7.52
CA GLY A 211 -18.26 7.49 6.47
C GLY A 211 -18.20 8.94 6.90
N ASN A 212 -17.64 9.25 8.07
CA ASN A 212 -17.35 10.63 8.44
C ASN A 212 -16.08 11.15 7.75
N VAL A 213 -16.01 12.47 7.57
CA VAL A 213 -14.79 13.20 7.25
C VAL A 213 -14.53 14.13 8.43
N ASN A 214 -13.40 13.93 9.09
CA ASN A 214 -12.96 14.72 10.24
C ASN A 214 -12.05 15.83 9.74
N TYR A 215 -12.31 17.07 10.18
CA TYR A 215 -11.58 18.25 9.74
C TYR A 215 -10.74 18.82 10.88
N TYR A 216 -9.44 18.97 10.63
CA TYR A 216 -8.46 19.55 11.54
C TYR A 216 -7.82 20.75 10.84
N ARG A 217 -8.25 21.95 11.23
CA ARG A 217 -7.70 23.19 10.71
C ARG A 217 -6.27 23.42 11.22
N ASN A 218 -5.36 23.77 10.32
CA ASN A 218 -4.04 24.25 10.67
C ASN A 218 -4.11 25.69 11.21
N GLN A 219 -3.57 25.90 12.41
CA GLN A 219 -3.55 27.21 13.08
C GLN A 219 -2.13 27.81 13.13
N GLY A 220 -1.19 27.24 12.38
CA GLY A 220 0.16 27.78 12.19
C GLY A 220 0.16 29.14 11.50
N THR A 221 1.36 29.70 11.30
CA THR A 221 1.60 30.97 10.60
C THR A 221 2.83 30.89 9.74
#